data_AF-A0A964HH30-F1
#
_entry.id   AF-A0A964HH30-F1
#
_cell.length_a   1.000
_cell.length_b   1.000
_cell.length_c   1.000
_cell.angle_alpha   90.00
_cell.angle_beta   90.00
_cell.angle_gamma   90.00
#
_symmetry.space_group_name_H-M   'P 1'
#
loop_
_entity.id
_entity.type
_entity.pdbx_description
1 polymer ?
#
loop_
_entity_poly.entity_id
_entity_poly.type
_entity_poly.pdbx_seq_one_letter_code
_entity_poly.pdbx_strand_id
1 'polypeptide(L)'
;MKKALLIGTAMMLIAGAPVAQAANTSYNVLTTWYEPETQPNDSIFKGTFDYDSVTHTVSNLRGLLSESMTGDLNHGYPNDSMIWLTLNYQLKSWYDSNLHGTFAATFLNANTDTFTTMFGGDGWSPQSGVDAGGVYYGFPKPSKNPGNAYALIFVPDNPVAALTQAQIDKLAYADCAPGGMMGAVCMTGTSIAGYGAIGTMSGIPKSQTITLVAAPVPEPETYAMMMAGLGLMGFMARRRRKAG
;
A
#
# COMPACT_ATOMS: atom_id res chain seq x y z
N MET A 1 57.97 23.29 -51.09
CA MET A 1 56.56 23.53 -50.71
C MET A 1 55.86 22.21 -50.42
N LYS A 2 55.53 21.92 -49.16
CA LYS A 2 54.22 21.40 -48.70
C LYS A 2 54.29 21.11 -47.20
N LYS A 3 53.31 21.67 -46.51
CA LYS A 3 53.17 21.85 -45.07
C LYS A 3 52.76 20.55 -44.36
N ALA A 4 53.15 20.45 -43.10
CA ALA A 4 52.57 19.54 -42.11
C ALA A 4 51.13 19.93 -41.76
N LEU A 5 50.30 18.95 -41.36
CA LEU A 5 49.40 19.07 -40.19
C LEU A 5 48.84 17.70 -39.78
N LEU A 6 49.04 17.34 -38.51
CA LEU A 6 48.30 16.30 -37.79
C LEU A 6 46.88 16.82 -37.48
N ILE A 7 45.84 15.98 -37.61
CA ILE A 7 44.60 16.13 -36.85
C ILE A 7 44.16 14.74 -36.39
N GLY A 8 44.14 14.54 -35.07
CA GLY A 8 43.71 13.32 -34.41
C GLY A 8 42.20 13.13 -34.48
N THR A 9 41.79 11.89 -34.74
CA THR A 9 40.41 11.43 -34.56
C THR A 9 40.10 11.30 -33.08
N ALA A 10 39.34 12.25 -32.55
CA ALA A 10 38.72 12.16 -31.23
C ALA A 10 37.53 11.19 -31.28
N MET A 11 37.59 10.15 -30.44
CA MET A 11 36.45 9.33 -30.05
C MET A 11 35.35 10.22 -29.44
N MET A 12 34.15 10.19 -30.02
CA MET A 12 32.94 10.56 -29.28
C MET A 12 32.36 9.30 -28.66
N LEU A 13 32.65 9.08 -27.38
CA LEU A 13 31.85 8.21 -26.52
C LEU A 13 30.54 8.95 -26.27
N ILE A 14 29.45 8.45 -26.86
CA ILE A 14 28.10 8.87 -26.51
C ILE A 14 27.89 8.39 -25.07
N ALA A 15 28.03 9.30 -24.11
CA ALA A 15 27.56 9.08 -22.76
C ALA A 15 26.05 8.87 -22.86
N GLY A 16 25.59 7.63 -22.69
CA GLY A 16 24.18 7.34 -22.51
C GLY A 16 23.72 8.16 -21.31
N ALA A 17 22.82 9.13 -21.55
CA ALA A 17 22.11 9.78 -20.47
C ALA A 17 21.43 8.71 -19.62
N PRO A 18 21.40 8.84 -18.29
CA PRO A 18 20.54 7.98 -17.50
C PRO A 18 19.10 8.25 -17.99
N VAL A 19 18.51 7.24 -18.64
CA VAL A 19 17.08 7.20 -18.87
C VAL A 19 16.47 7.34 -17.48
N ALA A 20 15.71 8.42 -17.23
CA ALA A 20 14.98 8.59 -15.99
C ALA A 20 14.11 7.33 -15.82
N GLN A 21 14.53 6.46 -14.90
CA GLN A 21 13.75 5.30 -14.53
C GLN A 21 12.46 5.84 -13.90
N ALA A 22 11.31 5.41 -14.39
CA ALA A 22 10.03 5.65 -13.74
C ALA A 22 10.19 5.30 -12.25
N ALA A 23 9.99 6.29 -11.38
CA ALA A 23 10.29 6.17 -9.97
C ALA A 23 9.19 5.39 -9.24
N ASN A 24 8.99 4.13 -9.62
CA ASN A 24 8.15 3.21 -8.89
C ASN A 24 8.89 2.84 -7.61
N THR A 25 8.42 3.37 -6.48
CA THR A 25 9.02 3.13 -5.17
C THR A 25 8.05 2.31 -4.33
N SER A 26 8.57 1.28 -3.66
CA SER A 26 7.78 0.44 -2.77
C SER A 26 7.72 1.03 -1.36
N TYR A 27 6.54 1.01 -0.76
CA TYR A 27 6.28 1.52 0.58
C TYR A 27 5.55 0.48 1.42
N ASN A 28 5.79 0.52 2.73
CA ASN A 28 4.94 -0.13 3.73
C ASN A 28 3.85 0.84 4.17
N VAL A 29 2.69 0.30 4.54
CA VAL A 29 1.60 1.05 5.16
C VAL A 29 1.10 0.32 6.41
N LEU A 30 0.92 1.07 7.48
CA LEU A 30 0.21 0.64 8.68
C LEU A 30 -0.97 1.57 8.88
N THR A 31 -2.19 1.03 8.85
CA THR A 31 -3.43 1.78 9.09
C THR A 31 -4.12 1.23 10.31
N THR A 32 -4.64 2.11 11.15
CA THR A 32 -5.35 1.76 12.36
C THR A 32 -6.71 2.41 12.36
N TRP A 33 -7.74 1.61 12.59
CA TRP A 33 -9.07 2.05 12.98
C TRP A 33 -9.27 1.74 14.45
N TYR A 34 -9.67 2.74 15.22
CA TYR A 34 -10.00 2.56 16.63
C TYR A 34 -11.33 1.85 16.73
N GLU A 35 -11.38 0.80 17.54
CA GLU A 35 -12.58 -0.02 17.73
C GLU A 35 -13.01 0.02 19.21
N PRO A 36 -13.90 0.95 19.59
CA PRO A 36 -14.28 1.17 20.99
C PRO A 36 -14.88 -0.08 21.65
N GLU A 37 -15.60 -0.89 20.87
CA GLU A 37 -16.37 -2.03 21.38
C GLU A 37 -15.58 -3.34 21.41
N THR A 38 -14.37 -3.38 20.84
CA THR A 38 -13.48 -4.56 20.85
C THR A 38 -12.16 -4.33 21.59
N GLN A 39 -12.06 -3.27 22.38
CA GLN A 39 -10.83 -2.97 23.12
C GLN A 39 -10.33 -4.16 23.95
N PRO A 40 -9.01 -4.44 23.97
CA PRO A 40 -7.92 -3.60 23.45
C PRO A 40 -7.63 -3.76 21.95
N ASN A 41 -8.42 -4.57 21.22
CA ASN A 41 -8.19 -4.82 19.81
C ASN A 41 -8.75 -3.68 18.96
N ASP A 42 -7.84 -3.01 18.25
CA ASP A 42 -8.13 -2.10 17.12
C ASP A 42 -8.08 -2.91 15.81
N SER A 43 -8.78 -2.44 14.77
CA SER A 43 -8.66 -3.00 13.42
C SER A 43 -7.42 -2.43 12.73
N ILE A 44 -6.55 -3.31 12.25
CA ILE A 44 -5.22 -2.97 11.75
C ILE A 44 -5.05 -3.50 10.33
N PHE A 45 -4.67 -2.62 9.40
CA PHE A 45 -4.18 -3.03 8.10
C PHE A 45 -2.67 -2.81 7.99
N LYS A 46 -1.95 -3.88 7.66
CA LYS A 46 -0.51 -3.89 7.39
C LYS A 46 -0.27 -4.32 5.96
N GLY A 47 0.25 -3.42 5.13
CA GLY A 47 0.42 -3.71 3.72
C GLY A 47 1.68 -3.15 3.11
N THR A 48 1.86 -3.48 1.85
CA THR A 48 2.84 -2.88 0.95
C THR A 48 2.16 -2.45 -0.33
N PHE A 49 2.70 -1.42 -0.97
CA PHE A 49 2.27 -0.94 -2.28
C PHE A 49 3.45 -0.30 -3.03
N ASP A 50 3.32 -0.19 -4.34
CA ASP A 50 4.22 0.57 -5.19
C ASP A 50 3.54 1.88 -5.59
N TYR A 51 4.30 2.97 -5.57
CA TYR A 51 3.83 4.30 -5.97
C TYR A 51 4.69 4.88 -7.07
N ASP A 52 4.04 5.32 -8.14
CA ASP A 52 4.65 6.11 -9.21
C ASP A 52 4.37 7.58 -8.95
N SER A 53 5.41 8.33 -8.56
CA SER A 53 5.30 9.76 -8.26
C SER A 53 5.05 10.64 -9.48
N VAL A 54 5.21 10.12 -10.70
CA VAL A 54 4.97 10.88 -11.94
C VAL A 54 3.50 10.77 -12.34
N THR A 55 2.92 9.58 -12.24
CA THR A 55 1.52 9.33 -12.63
C THR A 55 0.54 9.38 -11.46
N HIS A 56 1.03 9.53 -10.22
CA HIS A 56 0.27 9.39 -8.98
C HIS A 56 -0.49 8.05 -8.92
N THR A 57 0.12 6.98 -9.43
CA THR A 57 -0.51 5.66 -9.45
C THR A 57 -0.05 4.84 -8.26
N VAL A 58 -1.00 4.29 -7.51
CA VAL A 58 -0.74 3.24 -6.52
C VAL A 58 -1.01 1.89 -7.18
N SER A 59 -0.07 0.96 -7.04
CA SER A 59 -0.17 -0.40 -7.58
C SER A 59 0.33 -1.44 -6.57
N ASN A 60 0.03 -2.71 -6.82
CA ASN A 60 0.47 -3.85 -6.01
C ASN A 60 0.09 -3.81 -4.52
N LEU A 61 -0.90 -3.00 -4.13
CA LEU A 61 -1.41 -2.91 -2.77
C LEU A 61 -1.93 -4.27 -2.29
N ARG A 62 -1.27 -4.80 -1.27
CA ARG A 62 -1.63 -6.07 -0.61
C ARG A 62 -1.22 -6.03 0.85
N GLY A 63 -1.83 -6.87 1.68
CA GLY A 63 -1.51 -6.86 3.09
C GLY A 63 -2.35 -7.80 3.93
N LEU A 64 -2.28 -7.58 5.24
CA LEU A 64 -3.04 -8.28 6.25
C LEU A 64 -4.00 -7.30 6.93
N LEU A 65 -5.25 -7.69 7.08
CA LEU A 65 -6.27 -6.98 7.86
C LEU A 65 -6.61 -7.82 9.10
N SER A 66 -6.57 -7.25 10.29
CA SER A 66 -6.96 -7.95 11.52
C SER A 66 -8.47 -7.95 11.72
N GLU A 67 -9.00 -9.04 12.28
CA GLU A 67 -10.40 -9.14 12.71
C GLU A 67 -10.48 -8.81 14.21
N SER A 68 -10.80 -7.56 14.57
CA SER A 68 -10.70 -7.07 15.96
C SER A 68 -11.63 -7.78 16.97
N MET A 69 -12.70 -8.41 16.49
CA MET A 69 -13.62 -9.22 17.29
C MET A 69 -13.05 -10.60 17.66
N THR A 70 -11.83 -10.92 17.23
CA THR A 70 -11.17 -12.21 17.46
C THR A 70 -9.93 -12.06 18.36
N GLY A 71 -9.34 -13.17 18.76
CA GLY A 71 -8.17 -13.17 19.65
C GLY A 71 -8.51 -12.97 21.13
N ASP A 72 -7.48 -12.81 21.94
CA ASP A 72 -7.60 -12.50 23.37
C ASP A 72 -7.92 -11.03 23.62
N LEU A 73 -8.54 -10.75 24.77
CA LEU A 73 -8.93 -9.41 25.18
C LEU A 73 -7.95 -8.75 26.16
N ASN A 74 -6.73 -9.28 26.28
CA ASN A 74 -5.71 -8.76 27.19
C ASN A 74 -4.62 -7.97 26.46
N HIS A 75 -4.37 -8.29 25.18
CA HIS A 75 -3.33 -7.66 24.38
C HIS A 75 -3.86 -7.22 23.02
N GLY A 76 -3.79 -5.92 22.75
CA GLY A 76 -3.98 -5.38 21.41
C GLY A 76 -2.70 -5.43 20.58
N TYR A 77 -2.81 -5.02 19.32
CA TYR A 77 -1.67 -4.86 18.42
C TYR A 77 -0.57 -4.00 19.07
N PRO A 78 0.72 -4.38 18.99
CA PRO A 78 1.31 -5.39 18.10
C PRO A 78 1.44 -6.81 18.69
N ASN A 79 0.94 -7.04 19.91
CA ASN A 79 1.07 -8.32 20.62
C ASN A 79 -0.26 -9.09 20.64
N ASP A 80 -1.16 -8.78 19.72
CA ASP A 80 -2.47 -9.39 19.64
C ASP A 80 -2.39 -10.87 19.24
N SER A 81 -3.51 -11.54 19.43
CA SER A 81 -3.78 -12.87 18.91
C SER A 81 -4.98 -12.88 17.96
N MET A 82 -5.27 -11.74 17.31
CA MET A 82 -6.36 -11.62 16.34
C MET A 82 -6.12 -12.56 15.16
N ILE A 83 -7.20 -12.96 14.49
CA ILE A 83 -7.14 -13.57 13.17
C ILE A 83 -6.79 -12.48 12.16
N TRP A 84 -5.96 -12.83 11.18
CA TRP A 84 -5.48 -11.92 10.13
C TRP A 84 -5.89 -12.44 8.75
N LEU A 85 -6.65 -11.63 8.03
CA LEU A 85 -7.11 -11.88 6.67
C LEU A 85 -6.05 -11.40 5.68
N THR A 86 -5.74 -12.21 4.66
CA THR A 86 -4.80 -11.81 3.60
C THR A 86 -5.54 -11.15 2.44
N LEU A 87 -5.32 -9.85 2.25
CA LEU A 87 -5.92 -9.05 1.18
C LEU A 87 -4.91 -8.94 0.03
N ASN A 88 -5.20 -9.60 -1.09
CA ASN A 88 -4.28 -9.74 -2.22
C ASN A 88 -4.76 -9.06 -3.50
N TYR A 89 -5.99 -8.55 -3.52
CA TYR A 89 -6.61 -8.05 -4.73
C TYR A 89 -6.79 -6.53 -4.66
N GLN A 90 -5.84 -5.76 -5.19
CA GLN A 90 -6.04 -4.32 -5.41
C GLN A 90 -7.02 -4.11 -6.57
N LEU A 91 -8.28 -3.79 -6.26
CA LEU A 91 -9.34 -3.68 -7.27
C LEU A 91 -9.79 -2.24 -7.52
N LYS A 92 -9.40 -1.29 -6.66
CA LYS A 92 -9.78 0.11 -6.77
C LYS A 92 -8.58 1.00 -6.51
N SER A 93 -8.40 2.01 -7.35
CA SER A 93 -7.47 3.11 -7.10
C SER A 93 -7.88 4.33 -7.93
N TRP A 94 -7.76 5.52 -7.35
CA TRP A 94 -8.04 6.77 -8.04
C TRP A 94 -7.29 7.92 -7.38
N TYR A 95 -6.85 8.88 -8.19
CA TYR A 95 -6.26 10.12 -7.71
C TYR A 95 -7.35 11.13 -7.30
N ASP A 96 -7.15 11.80 -6.17
CA ASP A 96 -7.97 12.89 -5.67
C ASP A 96 -7.14 14.18 -5.65
N SER A 97 -7.47 15.11 -6.55
CA SER A 97 -6.76 16.38 -6.69
C SER A 97 -7.04 17.36 -5.55
N ASN A 98 -8.15 17.20 -4.83
CA ASN A 98 -8.50 18.09 -3.71
C ASN A 98 -7.76 17.69 -2.43
N LEU A 99 -7.55 16.38 -2.24
CA LEU A 99 -6.81 15.84 -1.11
C LEU A 99 -5.32 15.64 -1.40
N HIS A 100 -4.86 15.90 -2.63
CA HIS A 100 -3.46 15.78 -3.06
C HIS A 100 -2.88 14.39 -2.80
N GLY A 101 -3.55 13.37 -3.31
CA GLY A 101 -3.10 12.00 -3.17
C GLY A 101 -4.02 10.97 -3.82
N THR A 102 -3.68 9.71 -3.61
CA THR A 102 -4.27 8.57 -4.31
C THR A 102 -4.93 7.64 -3.33
N PHE A 103 -6.20 7.34 -3.53
CA PHE A 103 -6.86 6.26 -2.83
C PHE A 103 -6.52 4.93 -3.49
N ALA A 104 -6.41 3.88 -2.68
CA ALA A 104 -6.31 2.52 -3.16
C ALA A 104 -6.98 1.55 -2.18
N ALA A 105 -7.71 0.56 -2.71
CA ALA A 105 -8.33 -0.48 -1.90
C ALA A 105 -7.90 -1.86 -2.35
N THR A 106 -7.57 -2.70 -1.37
CA THR A 106 -7.26 -4.12 -1.54
C THR A 106 -8.29 -4.98 -0.82
N PHE A 107 -8.60 -6.14 -1.41
CA PHE A 107 -9.71 -6.99 -1.04
C PHE A 107 -9.24 -8.41 -0.74
N LEU A 108 -9.99 -9.10 0.11
CA LEU A 108 -9.84 -10.52 0.42
C LEU A 108 -10.18 -11.38 -0.81
N ASN A 109 -11.26 -11.04 -1.52
CA ASN A 109 -11.71 -11.73 -2.71
C ASN A 109 -11.33 -11.01 -4.01
N ALA A 110 -11.33 -11.73 -5.12
CA ALA A 110 -11.08 -11.21 -6.47
C ALA A 110 -12.25 -10.37 -7.04
N ASN A 111 -13.14 -9.87 -6.18
CA ASN A 111 -14.26 -9.01 -6.51
C ASN A 111 -14.45 -7.97 -5.39
N THR A 112 -15.27 -6.98 -5.66
CA THR A 112 -15.60 -5.93 -4.68
C THR A 112 -16.88 -6.21 -3.91
N ASP A 113 -17.55 -7.34 -4.12
CA ASP A 113 -18.86 -7.60 -3.52
C ASP A 113 -18.71 -7.75 -1.99
N THR A 114 -19.02 -6.70 -1.24
CA THR A 114 -18.85 -6.61 0.22
C THR A 114 -20.18 -6.32 0.92
N PHE A 115 -20.92 -5.33 0.44
CA PHE A 115 -22.20 -4.89 1.01
C PHE A 115 -23.39 -5.27 0.14
N THR A 116 -24.55 -5.45 0.76
CA THR A 116 -25.80 -5.68 0.04
C THR A 116 -26.14 -4.51 -0.88
N THR A 117 -26.58 -4.82 -2.10
CA THR A 117 -27.07 -3.82 -3.06
C THR A 117 -28.59 -3.67 -3.00
N MET A 118 -29.27 -4.26 -2.01
CA MET A 118 -30.73 -4.24 -1.92
C MET A 118 -31.30 -2.82 -1.75
N PHE A 119 -30.48 -1.89 -1.25
CA PHE A 119 -30.81 -0.48 -1.08
C PHE A 119 -30.19 0.42 -2.16
N GLY A 120 -29.62 -0.17 -3.22
CA GLY A 120 -28.81 0.52 -4.23
C GLY A 120 -27.31 0.45 -3.91
N GLY A 121 -26.54 1.38 -4.47
CA GLY A 121 -25.08 1.46 -4.27
C GLY A 121 -24.26 0.55 -5.19
N ASP A 122 -22.95 0.60 -5.02
CA ASP A 122 -21.97 -0.13 -5.84
C ASP A 122 -21.49 -1.45 -5.19
N GLY A 123 -22.11 -1.82 -4.06
CA GLY A 123 -21.85 -3.07 -3.36
C GLY A 123 -20.52 -3.13 -2.58
N TRP A 124 -19.77 -2.03 -2.50
CA TRP A 124 -18.45 -2.06 -1.86
C TRP A 124 -18.00 -0.75 -1.22
N SER A 125 -18.29 0.40 -1.84
CA SER A 125 -17.72 1.68 -1.41
C SER A 125 -18.07 1.98 0.05
N PRO A 126 -17.25 2.75 0.78
CA PRO A 126 -17.57 3.09 2.17
C PRO A 126 -18.94 3.77 2.32
N GLN A 127 -19.33 4.60 1.34
CA GLN A 127 -20.68 5.18 1.32
C GLN A 127 -21.76 4.12 1.12
N SER A 128 -21.58 3.16 0.21
CA SER A 128 -22.53 2.04 0.06
C SER A 128 -22.60 1.19 1.34
N GLY A 129 -21.49 1.04 2.07
CA GLY A 129 -21.47 0.40 3.38
C GLY A 129 -22.30 1.15 4.43
N VAL A 130 -22.13 2.47 4.52
CA VAL A 130 -22.95 3.32 5.40
C VAL A 130 -24.44 3.22 5.04
N ASP A 131 -24.78 3.36 3.75
CA ASP A 131 -26.16 3.33 3.28
C ASP A 131 -26.81 1.95 3.50
N ALA A 132 -26.03 0.88 3.39
CA ALA A 132 -26.46 -0.49 3.66
C ALA A 132 -26.44 -0.86 5.16
N GLY A 133 -25.97 0.02 6.04
CA GLY A 133 -25.79 -0.28 7.47
C GLY A 133 -24.79 -1.41 7.73
N GLY A 134 -23.77 -1.54 6.89
CA GLY A 134 -22.75 -2.59 6.95
C GLY A 134 -23.27 -3.99 6.59
N VAL A 135 -24.48 -4.13 6.06
CA VAL A 135 -25.06 -5.45 5.78
C VAL A 135 -24.33 -6.14 4.62
N TYR A 136 -23.96 -7.41 4.82
CA TYR A 136 -23.14 -8.18 3.87
C TYR A 136 -23.78 -8.39 2.49
N TYR A 137 -22.94 -8.60 1.48
CA TYR A 137 -23.36 -8.91 0.11
C TYR A 137 -24.12 -10.25 0.00
N GLY A 138 -25.34 -10.21 -0.55
CA GLY A 138 -26.19 -11.39 -0.74
C GLY A 138 -27.28 -11.58 0.33
N PHE A 139 -27.33 -10.70 1.34
CA PHE A 139 -28.46 -10.61 2.27
C PHE A 139 -29.80 -10.39 1.53
N PRO A 140 -30.93 -10.99 1.95
CA PRO A 140 -31.17 -11.71 3.21
C PRO A 140 -30.85 -13.21 3.21
N LYS A 141 -30.12 -13.74 2.22
CA LYS A 141 -29.84 -15.18 2.13
C LYS A 141 -28.51 -15.53 2.81
N PRO A 142 -28.49 -16.07 4.04
CA PRO A 142 -27.25 -16.24 4.83
C PRO A 142 -26.22 -17.15 4.17
N SER A 143 -26.67 -18.20 3.48
CA SER A 143 -25.80 -19.14 2.78
C SER A 143 -25.09 -18.54 1.56
N LYS A 144 -25.37 -17.28 1.21
CA LYS A 144 -24.76 -16.58 0.07
C LYS A 144 -23.71 -15.55 0.48
N ASN A 145 -23.47 -15.28 1.76
CA ASN A 145 -22.36 -14.40 2.14
C ASN A 145 -21.05 -15.04 1.65
N PRO A 146 -20.39 -14.51 0.60
CA PRO A 146 -19.15 -15.10 0.12
C PRO A 146 -17.98 -14.80 1.07
N GLY A 147 -18.19 -13.93 2.06
CA GLY A 147 -17.18 -13.43 2.98
C GLY A 147 -16.15 -12.57 2.23
N ASN A 148 -16.26 -11.24 2.31
CA ASN A 148 -15.27 -10.33 1.74
C ASN A 148 -14.81 -9.33 2.78
N ALA A 149 -13.61 -8.80 2.60
CA ALA A 149 -13.06 -7.77 3.46
C ALA A 149 -12.19 -6.86 2.61
N TYR A 150 -12.09 -5.58 2.97
CA TYR A 150 -11.23 -4.64 2.29
C TYR A 150 -10.61 -3.64 3.26
N ALA A 151 -9.46 -3.10 2.85
CA ALA A 151 -8.87 -1.91 3.44
C ALA A 151 -8.71 -0.84 2.34
N LEU A 152 -9.23 0.36 2.59
CA LEU A 152 -9.09 1.56 1.77
C LEU A 152 -8.08 2.49 2.43
N ILE A 153 -6.97 2.73 1.74
CA ILE A 153 -5.88 3.59 2.19
C ILE A 153 -5.79 4.88 1.38
N PHE A 154 -5.04 5.86 1.88
CA PHE A 154 -4.76 7.11 1.19
C PHE A 154 -3.25 7.36 1.10
N VAL A 155 -2.72 7.51 -0.12
CA VAL A 155 -1.31 7.77 -0.38
C VAL A 155 -1.13 9.23 -0.81
N PRO A 156 -0.62 10.13 0.05
CA PRO A 156 -0.38 11.52 -0.32
C PRO A 156 0.72 11.64 -1.38
N ASP A 157 0.73 12.73 -2.15
CA ASP A 157 1.72 12.97 -3.21
C ASP A 157 3.17 12.93 -2.72
N ASN A 158 3.39 13.22 -1.44
CA ASN A 158 4.60 12.85 -0.72
C ASN A 158 4.26 11.67 0.21
N PRO A 159 4.50 10.41 -0.18
CA PRO A 159 3.97 9.25 0.53
C PRO A 159 4.36 9.16 2.01
N VAL A 160 5.51 9.71 2.41
CA VAL A 160 5.98 9.68 3.81
C VAL A 160 5.53 10.88 4.64
N ALA A 161 4.76 11.81 4.06
CA ALA A 161 4.16 12.90 4.80
C ALA A 161 3.06 12.39 5.74
N ALA A 162 2.95 13.01 6.92
CA ALA A 162 1.84 12.74 7.83
C ALA A 162 0.51 13.15 7.18
N LEU A 163 -0.51 12.30 7.31
CA LEU A 163 -1.83 12.62 6.81
C LEU A 163 -2.48 13.75 7.61
N THR A 164 -3.22 14.59 6.90
CA THR A 164 -4.16 15.55 7.49
C THR A 164 -5.40 14.82 8.01
N GLN A 165 -6.14 15.45 8.92
CA GLN A 165 -7.39 14.87 9.43
C GLN A 165 -8.40 14.58 8.32
N ALA A 166 -8.54 15.48 7.33
CA ALA A 166 -9.45 15.27 6.21
C ALA A 166 -9.11 14.04 5.36
N GLN A 167 -7.83 13.66 5.27
CA GLN A 167 -7.39 12.44 4.61
C GLN A 167 -7.64 11.21 5.48
N ILE A 168 -7.37 11.29 6.80
CA ILE A 168 -7.65 10.22 7.77
C ILE A 168 -9.15 9.90 7.80
N ASP A 169 -10.00 10.93 7.79
CA ASP A 169 -11.46 10.79 7.81
C ASP A 169 -12.00 9.96 6.63
N LYS A 170 -11.24 9.88 5.53
CA LYS A 170 -11.56 9.14 4.30
C LYS A 170 -10.89 7.76 4.21
N LEU A 171 -10.21 7.31 5.26
CA LEU A 171 -9.79 5.91 5.36
C LEU A 171 -11.02 5.07 5.71
N ALA A 172 -11.04 3.82 5.24
CA ALA A 172 -12.12 2.91 5.57
C ALA A 172 -11.67 1.46 5.52
N TYR A 173 -12.34 0.61 6.27
CA TYR A 173 -12.25 -0.83 6.09
C TYR A 173 -13.63 -1.46 6.23
N ALA A 174 -13.76 -2.68 5.73
CA ALA A 174 -14.88 -3.54 6.03
C ALA A 174 -14.38 -4.97 6.17
N ASP A 175 -15.00 -5.71 7.08
CA ASP A 175 -14.72 -7.12 7.33
C ASP A 175 -16.03 -7.89 7.47
N CYS A 176 -16.42 -8.54 6.36
CA CYS A 176 -17.54 -9.47 6.30
C CYS A 176 -17.07 -10.93 6.34
N ALA A 177 -15.82 -11.20 6.70
CA ALA A 177 -15.31 -12.54 6.90
C ALA A 177 -15.81 -13.11 8.25
N PRO A 178 -15.69 -14.43 8.52
CA PRO A 178 -16.32 -15.05 9.67
C PRO A 178 -16.00 -14.41 11.03
N GLY A 179 -14.81 -13.83 11.23
CA GLY A 179 -14.42 -13.18 12.48
C GLY A 179 -14.96 -11.75 12.61
N GLY A 180 -15.24 -11.04 11.51
CA GLY A 180 -15.79 -9.68 11.51
C GLY A 180 -17.32 -9.57 11.47
N MET A 181 -18.07 -10.67 11.63
CA MET A 181 -19.52 -10.66 11.41
C MET A 181 -20.35 -10.57 12.69
N MET A 182 -21.34 -9.66 12.71
CA MET A 182 -22.37 -9.51 13.74
C MET A 182 -23.74 -9.85 13.16
N GLY A 183 -24.01 -11.15 13.01
CA GLY A 183 -25.22 -11.63 12.34
C GLY A 183 -25.18 -11.31 10.85
N ALA A 184 -25.89 -10.27 10.42
CA ALA A 184 -25.92 -9.83 9.02
C ALA A 184 -25.03 -8.62 8.73
N VAL A 185 -24.40 -8.04 9.76
CA VAL A 185 -23.65 -6.80 9.66
C VAL A 185 -22.16 -7.12 9.75
N CYS A 186 -21.39 -6.59 8.81
CA CYS A 186 -19.94 -6.65 8.80
C CYS A 186 -19.36 -5.63 9.76
N MET A 187 -18.16 -5.88 10.28
CA MET A 187 -17.34 -4.84 10.91
C MET A 187 -16.92 -3.82 9.86
N THR A 188 -16.94 -2.54 10.23
CA THR A 188 -16.63 -1.43 9.33
C THR A 188 -16.03 -0.29 10.14
N GLY A 189 -15.10 0.44 9.53
CA GLY A 189 -14.54 1.66 10.13
C GLY A 189 -14.73 2.83 9.18
N THR A 190 -15.60 3.77 9.54
CA THR A 190 -15.85 5.00 8.77
C THR A 190 -15.98 6.19 9.72
N SER A 191 -15.91 7.41 9.19
CA SER A 191 -16.06 8.64 9.97
C SER A 191 -17.26 9.47 9.50
N ILE A 192 -17.80 10.30 10.39
CA ILE A 192 -18.87 11.25 10.06
C ILE A 192 -18.37 12.26 9.00
N ALA A 193 -17.15 12.78 9.15
CA ALA A 193 -16.58 13.74 8.22
C ALA A 193 -16.29 13.13 6.83
N GLY A 194 -15.95 11.85 6.78
CA GLY A 194 -15.66 11.12 5.55
C GLY A 194 -16.92 10.65 4.81
N TYR A 195 -17.87 10.05 5.53
CA TYR A 195 -18.97 9.27 4.93
C TYR A 195 -20.32 9.51 5.60
N GLY A 196 -20.42 10.51 6.49
CA GLY A 196 -21.67 10.87 7.15
C GLY A 196 -22.06 9.99 8.34
N ALA A 197 -21.35 8.88 8.60
CA ALA A 197 -21.61 7.99 9.72
C ALA A 197 -20.33 7.33 10.26
N ILE A 198 -20.37 7.02 11.56
CA ILE A 198 -19.38 6.15 12.20
C ILE A 198 -19.61 4.70 11.72
N GLY A 199 -18.53 3.93 11.64
CA GLY A 199 -18.60 2.51 11.33
C GLY A 199 -19.42 1.72 12.34
N THR A 200 -19.80 0.51 11.96
CA THR A 200 -20.39 -0.48 12.86
C THR A 200 -19.43 -0.77 14.01
N MET A 201 -19.95 -1.15 15.19
CA MET A 201 -19.14 -1.27 16.43
C MET A 201 -18.41 0.02 16.83
N SER A 202 -18.92 1.16 16.34
CA SER A 202 -18.35 2.47 16.59
C SER A 202 -16.94 2.65 16.03
N GLY A 203 -16.54 1.82 15.05
CA GLY A 203 -15.21 1.84 14.43
C GLY A 203 -14.93 3.14 13.67
N ILE A 204 -13.78 3.77 13.95
CA ILE A 204 -13.38 5.05 13.32
C ILE A 204 -11.92 5.02 12.84
N PRO A 205 -11.60 5.68 11.70
CA PRO A 205 -10.21 5.91 11.31
C PRO A 205 -9.42 6.64 12.40
N LYS A 206 -8.25 6.10 12.77
CA LYS A 206 -7.39 6.67 13.82
C LYS A 206 -6.09 7.23 13.24
N SER A 207 -5.39 6.43 12.45
CA SER A 207 -4.10 6.83 11.87
C SER A 207 -3.70 5.98 10.67
N GLN A 208 -2.80 6.55 9.85
CA GLN A 208 -2.07 5.83 8.83
C GLN A 208 -0.63 6.33 8.76
N THR A 209 0.32 5.40 8.73
CA THR A 209 1.74 5.67 8.60
C THR A 209 2.28 4.93 7.40
N ILE A 210 2.99 5.64 6.53
CA ILE A 210 3.64 5.09 5.35
C ILE A 210 5.16 5.25 5.50
N THR A 211 5.90 4.18 5.22
CA THR A 211 7.37 4.18 5.29
C THR A 211 7.96 3.59 4.03
N LEU A 212 9.13 4.07 3.62
CA LEU A 212 9.87 3.47 2.51
C LEU A 212 10.19 2.00 2.83
N VAL A 213 9.96 1.10 1.86
CA VAL A 213 10.58 -0.22 1.92
C VAL A 213 12.07 0.02 1.71
N ALA A 214 12.88 -0.29 2.73
CA ALA A 214 14.32 -0.13 2.61
C ALA A 214 14.81 -0.93 1.40
N ALA A 215 15.46 -0.25 0.45
CA ALA A 215 16.15 -0.93 -0.63
C ALA A 215 17.20 -1.87 -0.03
N PRO A 216 17.42 -3.07 -0.58
CA PRO A 216 18.51 -3.92 -0.14
C PRO A 216 19.81 -3.10 -0.20
N VAL A 217 20.45 -2.89 0.95
CA VAL A 217 21.80 -2.32 0.98
C VAL A 217 22.69 -3.32 0.26
N PRO A 218 23.42 -2.93 -0.81
CA PRO A 218 24.28 -3.87 -1.51
C PRO A 218 25.24 -4.48 -0.49
N GLU A 219 25.27 -5.80 -0.42
CA GLU A 219 26.12 -6.48 0.54
C GLU A 219 27.58 -6.05 0.35
N PRO A 220 28.39 -5.95 1.43
CA PRO A 220 29.77 -5.50 1.36
C PRO A 220 30.61 -6.30 0.34
N GLU A 221 30.23 -7.54 0.05
CA GLU A 221 30.83 -8.37 -0.99
C GLU A 221 30.67 -7.79 -2.40
N THR A 222 29.56 -7.13 -2.71
CA THR A 222 29.35 -6.46 -4.01
C THR A 222 30.35 -5.30 -4.18
N TYR A 223 30.59 -4.54 -3.12
CA TYR A 223 31.62 -3.50 -3.12
C TYR A 223 33.03 -4.08 -3.19
N ALA A 224 33.28 -5.20 -2.50
CA ALA A 224 34.56 -5.90 -2.58
C ALA A 224 34.83 -6.44 -4.00
N MET A 225 33.83 -6.98 -4.68
CA MET A 225 33.94 -7.46 -6.07
C MET A 225 34.12 -6.32 -7.07
N MET A 226 33.45 -5.18 -6.85
CA MET A 226 33.70 -3.97 -7.62
C MET A 226 35.14 -3.47 -7.45
N MET A 227 35.63 -3.41 -6.21
CA MET A 227 37.00 -2.99 -5.91
C MET A 227 38.04 -3.99 -6.43
N ALA A 228 37.76 -5.30 -6.34
CA ALA A 228 38.58 -6.34 -6.92
C ALA A 228 38.64 -6.22 -8.44
N GLY A 229 37.51 -5.97 -9.10
CA GLY A 229 37.43 -5.71 -10.54
C GLY A 229 38.25 -4.49 -10.96
N LEU A 230 38.12 -3.37 -10.24
CA LEU A 230 38.91 -2.16 -10.48
C LEU A 230 40.41 -2.39 -10.23
N GLY A 231 40.77 -3.13 -9.19
CA GLY A 231 42.15 -3.51 -8.89
C GLY A 231 42.78 -4.36 -10.00
N LEU A 232 42.04 -5.34 -10.52
CA LEU A 232 42.45 -6.18 -11.65
C LEU A 232 42.69 -5.36 -12.92
N MET A 233 41.77 -4.46 -13.26
CA MET A 233 41.88 -3.58 -14.43
C MET A 233 43.09 -2.63 -14.31
N GLY A 234 43.31 -2.05 -13.13
CA GLY A 234 44.48 -1.22 -12.84
C GLY A 234 45.81 -2.00 -12.97
N PHE A 235 45.85 -3.25 -12.51
CA PHE A 235 47.01 -4.12 -12.63
C PHE A 235 47.32 -4.48 -14.10
N MET A 236 46.30 -4.82 -14.89
CA MET A 236 46.45 -5.12 -16.31
C MET A 236 46.95 -3.90 -17.10
N ALA A 237 46.42 -2.71 -16.82
CA ALA A 237 46.88 -1.46 -17.44
C ALA A 237 48.35 -1.15 -17.09
N ARG A 238 48.77 -1.39 -15.85
CA ARG A 238 50.17 -1.21 -15.42
C ARG A 238 51.12 -2.18 -16.12
N ARG A 239 50.73 -3.44 -16.33
CA ARG A 239 51.55 -4.43 -17.05
C ARG A 239 51.75 -4.04 -18.52
N ARG A 240 50.70 -3.54 -19.19
CA ARG A 240 50.79 -3.09 -20.59
C ARG A 240 51.77 -1.93 -20.76
N ARG A 241 51.79 -0.96 -19.83
CA ARG A 241 52.74 0.17 -19.87
C ARG A 241 54.21 -0.20 -19.64
N LYS A 242 54.50 -1.39 -19.10
CA LYS A 242 55.88 -1.87 -18.88
C LYS A 242 56.38 -2.78 -20.01
N ALA A 243 55.49 -3.22 -20.91
CA ALA A 243 55.78 -4.15 -21.98
C ALA A 243 55.84 -3.47 -23.37
N GLY A 244 55.70 -2.15 -23.42
CA GLY A 244 55.99 -1.30 -24.57
C GLY A 244 56.89 -0.16 -24.14
#